data_AF-A0A939P9Z0-F1
#
_entry.id   AF-A0A939P9Z0-F1
#
_cell.length_a   1.000
_cell.length_b   1.000
_cell.length_c   1.000
_cell.angle_alpha   90.00
_cell.angle_beta   90.00
_cell.angle_gamma   90.00
#
_symmetry.space_group_name_H-M   'P 1'
#
loop_
_entity.id
_entity.type
_entity.pdbx_description
1 polymer ?
#
loop_
_entity_poly.entity_id
_entity_poly.type
_entity_poly.pdbx_seq_one_letter_code
_entity_poly.pdbx_strand_id
1 'polypeptide(L)' 'MDAIDWKDDIPASTPAHHISTEDEATAGRYRYTLRGHAGRWFVVREPVSGALPKQRTKFYPNKQEAREVFEGLVND' A
#
# COMPACT_ATOMS: atom_id res chain seq x y z
N MET A 1 -17.28 6.81 0.80
CA MET A 1 -16.14 5.97 0.42
C MET A 1 -14.97 6.39 1.29
N ASP A 2 -14.87 5.87 2.52
CA ASP A 2 -13.84 6.36 3.46
C ASP A 2 -13.54 5.33 4.54
N ALA A 3 -12.77 4.30 4.20
CA ALA A 3 -12.24 3.40 5.23
C ALA A 3 -10.85 2.87 4.87
N ILE A 4 -10.04 3.74 4.27
CA ILE A 4 -8.60 3.52 4.16
C ILE A 4 -7.97 4.21 5.36
N ASP A 5 -7.75 3.45 6.43
CA ASP A 5 -6.97 3.93 7.58
C ASP A 5 -5.49 3.92 7.18
N TRP A 6 -4.94 5.11 6.97
CA TRP A 6 -3.52 5.31 6.69
C TRP A 6 -2.74 5.28 8.00
N LYS A 7 -1.83 4.31 8.13
CA LYS A 7 -0.93 4.14 9.25
C LYS A 7 0.51 4.50 8.84
N ASP A 8 1.17 5.32 9.64
CA ASP A 8 2.59 5.68 9.48
C ASP A 8 3.55 4.54 9.83
N ASP A 9 3.06 3.52 10.55
CA ASP A 9 3.81 2.30 10.82
C ASP A 9 3.94 1.47 9.53
N ILE A 10 4.84 1.85 8.64
CA ILE A 10 5.31 0.91 7.61
C ILE A 10 6.28 -0.02 8.33
N PRO A 11 6.08 -1.35 8.26
CA PRO A 11 6.97 -2.25 8.96
C PRO A 11 8.36 -2.11 8.33
N ALA A 12 9.30 -1.49 9.05
CA ALA A 12 10.58 -1.01 8.53
C ALA A 12 11.43 -2.11 7.87
N SER A 13 11.17 -3.35 8.25
CA SER A 13 11.58 -4.57 7.55
C SER A 13 10.89 -5.69 8.31
N THR A 14 9.76 -6.18 7.82
CA THR A 14 9.46 -7.60 8.09
C THR A 14 10.60 -8.36 7.40
N PRO A 15 11.27 -9.35 8.03
CA PRO A 15 12.41 -10.03 7.42
C PRO A 15 12.06 -10.37 5.97
N ALA A 16 12.92 -9.94 5.04
CA ALA A 16 12.68 -9.74 3.61
C ALA A 16 12.23 -10.99 2.81
N HIS A 17 11.86 -12.08 3.48
CA HIS A 17 11.64 -13.38 2.87
C HIS A 17 10.20 -13.66 2.44
N HIS A 18 9.22 -12.82 2.77
CA HIS A 18 7.83 -13.14 2.44
C HIS A 18 7.00 -12.03 1.79
N ILE A 19 7.13 -10.74 2.14
CA ILE A 19 6.26 -9.70 1.59
C ILE A 19 6.80 -9.23 0.23
N SER A 20 6.14 -9.65 -0.85
CA SER A 20 6.46 -9.22 -2.21
C SER A 20 5.70 -7.96 -2.59
N THR A 21 6.33 -7.12 -3.41
CA THR A 21 5.64 -6.10 -4.19
C THR A 21 5.01 -6.77 -5.40
N GLU A 22 3.70 -6.67 -5.55
CA GLU A 22 3.00 -7.23 -6.70
C GLU A 22 2.80 -6.18 -7.80
N ASP A 23 2.37 -4.99 -7.40
CA ASP A 23 2.04 -3.91 -8.32
C ASP A 23 2.50 -2.57 -7.76
N GLU A 24 2.86 -1.66 -8.67
CA GLU A 24 3.22 -0.29 -8.36
C GLU A 24 2.62 0.63 -9.41
N ALA A 25 2.03 1.74 -8.98
CA ALA A 25 1.53 2.77 -9.87
C ALA A 25 1.73 4.15 -9.24
N THR A 26 1.80 5.19 -10.07
CA THR A 26 1.88 6.57 -9.60
C THR A 26 0.63 7.29 -10.02
N ALA A 27 -0.03 7.97 -9.08
CA ALA A 27 -1.21 8.78 -9.31
C ALA A 27 -1.11 10.10 -8.56
N GLY A 28 -1.25 11.20 -9.31
CA GLY A 28 -1.05 12.55 -8.81
C GLY A 28 0.33 12.75 -8.19
N ARG A 29 0.36 13.05 -6.88
CA ARG A 29 1.59 13.33 -6.12
C ARG A 29 2.08 12.13 -5.27
N TYR A 30 1.48 10.96 -5.45
CA TYR A 30 1.81 9.77 -4.68
C TYR A 30 2.13 8.59 -5.61
N ARG A 31 3.12 7.81 -5.22
CA ARG A 31 3.38 6.45 -5.69
C ARG A 31 2.67 5.48 -4.74
N TYR A 32 1.83 4.64 -5.31
CA TYR A 32 1.14 3.57 -4.60
C TYR A 32 1.81 2.23 -4.91
N THR A 33 1.95 1.37 -3.90
CA THR A 33 2.53 0.04 -4.05
C THR A 33 1.67 -0.99 -3.35
N LEU A 34 1.18 -2.00 -4.08
CA LEU A 34 0.50 -3.14 -3.51
C LEU A 34 1.53 -4.15 -3.01
N ARG A 35 1.52 -4.43 -1.71
CA ARG A 35 2.45 -5.37 -1.07
C ARG A 35 1.68 -6.40 -0.25
N GLY A 36 2.20 -7.62 -0.19
CA GLY A 36 1.60 -8.64 0.65
C GLY A 36 2.19 -10.02 0.48
N HIS A 37 1.69 -10.95 1.30
CA HIS A 37 2.02 -12.36 1.25
C HIS A 37 0.96 -13.18 1.97
N ALA A 38 0.66 -14.38 1.46
CA ALA A 38 -0.23 -15.41 2.03
C ALA A 38 -1.07 -14.96 3.26
N GLY A 39 -2.20 -14.32 3.00
CA GLY A 39 -3.17 -13.91 4.04
C GLY A 39 -2.98 -12.50 4.60
N ARG A 40 -1.98 -11.74 4.12
CA ARG A 40 -1.71 -10.39 4.63
C ARG A 40 -1.29 -9.45 3.50
N TRP A 41 -2.20 -8.57 3.11
CA TRP A 41 -2.06 -7.65 1.99
C TRP A 41 -2.27 -6.20 2.44
N PHE A 42 -1.60 -5.24 1.81
CA PHE A 42 -1.74 -3.81 2.12
C PHE A 42 -1.22 -2.96 0.96
N VAL A 43 -1.62 -1.69 0.94
CA VAL A 43 -1.15 -0.70 -0.04
C VAL A 43 -0.28 0.31 0.69
N VAL A 44 0.87 0.63 0.12
CA VAL A 44 1.74 1.70 0.59
C VAL A 44 1.51 2.91 -0.30
N ARG A 45 1.44 4.12 0.27
CA ARG A 45 1.57 5.37 -0.46
C ARG A 45 2.86 6.07 -0.06
N GLU A 46 3.60 6.51 -1.06
CA GLU A 46 4.85 7.25 -0.92
C GLU A 46 4.74 8.54 -1.73
N PRO A 47 4.99 9.73 -1.15
CA PRO A 47 4.99 10.97 -1.91
C PRO A 47 6.13 10.97 -2.95
N VAL A 48 5.83 11.31 -4.21
CA VAL A 48 6.88 11.37 -5.28
C VAL A 48 7.79 12.58 -5.12
N SER A 49 7.30 13.67 -4.53
CA SER A 49 8.06 14.88 -4.22
C SER A 49 7.74 15.35 -2.81
N GLY A 50 8.77 15.39 -1.94
CA GLY A 50 8.68 15.92 -0.58
C GLY A 50 9.05 14.91 0.51
N ALA A 51 9.39 15.43 1.68
CA ALA A 51 9.82 14.68 2.87
C ALA A 51 8.66 14.15 3.74
N LEU A 52 7.45 14.00 3.17
CA LEU A 52 6.33 13.43 3.91
C LEU A 52 6.60 11.92 4.16
N PRO A 53 6.23 11.40 5.33
CA PRO A 53 6.46 10.00 5.64
C PRO A 53 5.66 9.11 4.70
N LYS A 54 6.25 7.97 4.36
CA LYS A 54 5.55 6.88 3.66
C LYS A 54 4.47 6.33 4.60
N GLN A 55 3.29 6.03 4.08
CA GLN A 55 2.18 5.51 4.87
C GLN A 55 1.64 4.21 4.25
N ARG A 56 1.10 3.30 5.07
CA ARG A 56 0.40 2.10 4.59
C ARG A 56 -1.07 2.13 4.93
N THR A 57 -1.88 1.42 4.17
CA THR A 57 -3.26 1.12 4.52
C THR A 57 -3.33 0.02 5.59
N LYS A 58 -4.53 -0.26 6.08
CA LYS A 58 -4.80 -1.45 6.90
C LYS A 58 -4.42 -2.75 6.19
N PHE A 59 -4.25 -3.82 6.95
CA PHE A 59 -4.07 -5.14 6.37
C PHE A 59 -5.40 -5.73 5.87
N TYR A 60 -5.34 -6.37 4.72
CA TYR A 60 -6.43 -7.11 4.09
C TYR A 60 -6.12 -8.61 4.11
N PRO A 61 -7.14 -9.46 4.29
CA PRO A 61 -6.97 -10.91 4.38
C PRO A 61 -6.64 -11.57 3.04
N ASN A 62 -6.93 -10.92 1.91
CA ASN A 62 -6.68 -11.46 0.57
C ASN A 62 -6.17 -10.37 -0.41
N LYS A 63 -5.60 -10.83 -1.53
CA LYS A 63 -5.03 -9.96 -2.57
C LYS A 63 -6.10 -9.14 -3.28
N GLN A 64 -7.29 -9.72 -3.47
CA GLN A 64 -8.36 -9.12 -4.24
C GLN A 64 -8.86 -7.82 -3.60
N GLU A 65 -9.21 -7.86 -2.31
CA GLU A 65 -9.66 -6.66 -1.58
C GLU A 65 -8.57 -5.57 -1.55
N ALA A 66 -7.30 -5.95 -1.37
CA ALA A 66 -6.20 -4.99 -1.40
C ALA A 66 -5.98 -4.40 -2.80
N ARG A 67 -6.22 -5.18 -3.86
CA ARG A 67 -6.12 -4.73 -5.24
C ARG A 67 -7.24 -3.76 -5.61
N GLU A 68 -8.48 -4.04 -5.21
CA GLU A 68 -9.60 -3.12 -5.42
C GLU A 68 -9.33 -1.74 -4.79
N VAL A 69 -8.75 -1.75 -3.59
CA VAL A 69 -8.32 -0.50 -2.92
C VAL A 69 -7.18 0.17 -3.66
N PHE A 70 -6.18 -0.59 -4.12
CA PHE A 70 -5.08 -0.05 -4.93
C PHE A 70 -5.59 0.60 -6.22
N GLU A 71 -6.46 -0.08 -6.96
CA GLU A 71 -7.03 0.43 -8.21
C GLU A 71 -7.89 1.67 -7.96
N GLY A 72 -8.67 1.69 -6.87
CA GLY A 72 -9.40 2.88 -6.44
C GLY A 72 -8.47 4.07 -6.16
N LEU A 73 -7.36 3.85 -5.44
CA LEU A 73 -6.39 4.90 -5.11
C LEU A 73 -5.62 5.45 -6.31
N VAL A 74 -5.44 4.64 -7.36
CA VAL A 74 -4.69 5.02 -8.56
C VAL A 74 -5.58 5.77 -9.57
N ASN A 75 -6.89 5.53 -9.54
CA ASN A 75 -7.86 6.15 -10.44
C ASN A 75 -8.63 7.33 -9.82
N ASP A 76 -8.40 7.64 -8.55
CA ASP A 76 -8.89 8.85 -7.84
C ASP A 76 -8.04 10.08 -8.17
#